data_AF-A0A381YSY5-F1
#
_entry.id   AF-A0A381YSY5-F1
#
_cell.length_a   1.000
_cell.length_b   1.000
_cell.length_c   1.000
_cell.angle_alpha   90.00
_cell.angle_beta   90.00
_cell.angle_gamma   90.00
#
_symmetry.space_group_name_H-M   'P 1'
#
loop_
_entity.id
_entity.type
_entity.pdbx_description
1 polymer ?
#
loop_
_entity_poly.entity_id
_entity_poly.type
_entity_poly.pdbx_seq_one_letter_code
_entity_poly.pdbx_strand_id
1 'polypeptide(L)'
;VKLIATILWAALGGFVVLDWGPVDPQPPPSALVNLEYIGHAAFVIESPEGTRIAIDPFNSNIWLGYSFPHGIKADAVLVTHPHYDHDATYYFGDLTPVFRSPGEFRIGDVSVRGIESEHAGRARFLDVGQTPSNTIWVVETGGLRITHLGDNRLLNEIDLESMGQTDILLINAAYFDAANLDMFTMLIETIQPDIMVPMHYRHHEISDLPRSIRPIGDYMAAYDPLYVDGNIAVFDPDNLGKWPGLIVLKPSPETEPWSDNLHKAWIEANEGDEKLSDSENETDDARAEEALWEGLFHYESAMDLAPDVLRFGHGAGRALAALGQIDNAIETLDHALARAPHADWTGRVRVHMLLGELYESSGFPSVAIAHYAYVAGQEHTHETSLRERAIQRLEELRKE
;
A
#
# COMPACT_ATOMS: atom_id res chain seq x y z
N VAL A 1 59.91 45.92 -38.20
CA VAL A 1 59.28 47.25 -38.27
C VAL A 1 57.83 47.07 -38.70
N LYS A 2 56.89 47.48 -37.84
CA LYS A 2 55.46 47.79 -38.03
C LYS A 2 54.61 46.81 -38.88
N LEU A 3 53.73 45.99 -38.30
CA LEU A 3 52.46 46.29 -37.59
C LEU A 3 51.28 46.63 -38.54
N ILE A 4 50.40 45.64 -38.71
CA ILE A 4 48.91 45.68 -38.76
C ILE A 4 48.19 46.35 -39.94
N ALA A 5 47.30 45.58 -40.59
CA ALA A 5 45.86 45.85 -40.84
C ALA A 5 45.35 45.07 -42.09
N THR A 6 44.17 44.47 -42.24
CA THR A 6 42.95 44.24 -41.44
C THR A 6 41.99 43.40 -42.34
N ILE A 7 41.40 42.33 -41.79
CA ILE A 7 40.03 41.77 -42.02
C ILE A 7 39.62 41.11 -43.37
N LEU A 8 39.34 39.79 -43.22
CA LEU A 8 38.29 38.92 -43.80
C LEU A 8 38.11 38.82 -45.33
N TRP A 9 38.37 37.62 -45.88
CA TRP A 9 37.32 36.70 -46.35
C TRP A 9 37.88 35.26 -46.56
N ALA A 10 36.99 34.31 -46.26
CA ALA A 10 37.06 32.85 -46.26
C ALA A 10 37.89 32.14 -47.36
N ALA A 11 38.48 30.99 -47.02
CA ALA A 11 38.03 29.67 -47.51
C ALA A 11 38.94 28.52 -47.03
N LEU A 12 38.32 27.56 -46.32
CA LEU A 12 38.52 26.11 -46.39
C LEU A 12 39.94 25.53 -46.25
N GLY A 13 40.17 24.82 -45.14
CA GLY A 13 41.13 23.70 -45.12
C GLY A 13 41.87 23.52 -43.79
N GLY A 14 41.17 23.09 -42.75
CA GLY A 14 41.79 22.68 -41.49
C GLY A 14 40.77 22.08 -40.55
N PHE A 15 40.45 20.81 -40.73
CA PHE A 15 39.72 20.04 -39.73
C PHE A 15 40.61 19.87 -38.49
N VAL A 16 40.28 20.57 -37.41
CA VAL A 16 40.62 20.11 -36.07
C VAL A 16 39.47 19.21 -35.66
N VAL A 17 39.74 17.89 -35.63
CA VAL A 17 38.85 16.95 -34.97
C VAL A 17 38.96 17.25 -33.48
N LEU A 18 37.98 18.01 -32.96
CA LEU A 18 37.68 18.00 -31.54
C LEU A 18 37.11 16.62 -31.25
N ASP A 19 37.87 15.85 -30.48
CA ASP A 19 37.49 14.53 -30.01
C ASP A 19 36.31 14.69 -29.03
N TRP A 20 35.09 14.60 -29.55
CA TRP A 20 33.89 14.46 -28.73
C TRP A 20 33.76 12.99 -28.37
N GLY A 21 34.56 12.56 -27.40
CA GLY A 21 34.24 11.35 -26.66
C GLY A 21 32.89 11.52 -25.94
N PRO A 22 32.15 10.44 -25.66
CA PRO A 22 30.98 10.52 -24.80
C PRO A 22 31.42 11.11 -23.46
N VAL A 23 30.91 12.29 -23.12
CA VAL A 23 30.95 12.76 -21.74
C VAL A 23 29.95 11.88 -21.02
N ASP A 24 30.46 10.89 -20.29
CA ASP A 24 29.66 10.13 -19.33
C ASP A 24 28.97 11.18 -18.43
N PRO A 25 27.63 11.26 -18.38
CA PRO A 25 26.97 12.20 -17.50
C PRO A 25 27.46 11.88 -16.09
N GLN A 26 28.27 12.78 -15.54
CA GLN A 26 28.70 12.64 -14.16
C GLN A 26 27.42 12.51 -13.32
N PRO A 27 27.32 11.49 -12.44
CA PRO A 27 26.20 11.43 -11.54
C PRO A 27 26.10 12.77 -10.81
N PRO A 28 24.87 13.29 -10.58
CA PRO A 28 24.70 14.55 -9.88
C PRO A 28 25.45 14.49 -8.53
N PRO A 29 26.02 15.62 -8.05
CA PRO A 29 26.74 15.65 -6.80
C PRO A 29 25.87 15.12 -5.64
N SER A 30 26.50 14.39 -4.71
CA SER A 30 25.90 13.93 -3.47
C SER A 30 25.23 15.09 -2.74
N ALA A 31 24.01 14.88 -2.27
CA ALA A 31 23.26 15.89 -1.55
C ALA A 31 22.31 15.25 -0.55
N LEU A 32 21.90 16.04 0.45
CA LEU A 32 21.08 15.55 1.56
C LEU A 32 19.71 15.05 1.06
N VAL A 33 19.29 13.91 1.58
CA VAL A 33 17.98 13.29 1.30
C VAL A 33 17.22 13.14 2.61
N ASN A 34 15.95 13.54 2.65
CA ASN A 34 15.10 13.33 3.83
C ASN A 34 14.27 12.06 3.63
N LEU A 35 14.25 11.22 4.66
CA LEU A 35 13.30 10.11 4.81
C LEU A 35 12.38 10.42 5.98
N GLU A 36 11.12 10.67 5.67
CA GLU A 36 10.06 10.90 6.64
C GLU A 36 9.25 9.61 6.80
N TYR A 37 9.20 9.07 8.01
CA TYR A 37 8.34 7.96 8.37
C TYR A 37 6.98 8.48 8.82
N ILE A 38 5.91 8.03 8.15
CA ILE A 38 4.54 8.44 8.47
C ILE A 38 3.95 7.49 9.50
N GLY A 39 4.13 6.18 9.29
CA GLY A 39 3.63 5.12 10.17
C GLY A 39 3.31 3.86 9.38
N HIS A 40 3.27 2.71 10.06
CA HIS A 40 3.07 1.40 9.44
C HIS A 40 4.10 1.11 8.33
N ALA A 41 3.73 1.12 7.05
CA ALA A 41 4.64 1.01 5.91
C ALA A 41 4.77 2.33 5.11
N ALA A 42 4.18 3.42 5.59
CA ALA A 42 4.13 4.68 4.85
C ALA A 42 5.38 5.54 5.09
N PHE A 43 6.00 5.98 4.00
CA PHE A 43 7.16 6.89 4.02
C PHE A 43 6.99 8.02 3.00
N VAL A 44 7.70 9.13 3.23
CA VAL A 44 7.96 10.15 2.22
C VAL A 44 9.46 10.33 2.05
N ILE A 45 9.94 10.22 0.81
CA ILE A 45 11.32 10.52 0.43
C ILE A 45 11.31 11.91 -0.22
N GLU A 46 12.08 12.85 0.34
CA GLU A 46 12.29 14.18 -0.24
C GLU A 46 13.70 14.27 -0.81
N SER A 47 13.76 14.59 -2.10
CA SER A 47 15.00 14.75 -2.84
C SER A 47 15.70 16.07 -2.54
N PRO A 48 16.98 16.23 -2.92
CA PRO A 48 17.70 17.50 -2.79
C PRO A 48 17.06 18.68 -3.52
N GLU A 49 16.35 18.44 -4.64
CA GLU A 49 15.63 19.48 -5.37
C GLU A 49 14.20 19.72 -4.83
N GLY A 50 13.79 18.98 -3.80
CA GLY A 50 12.49 19.11 -3.12
C GLY A 50 11.37 18.25 -3.71
N THR A 51 11.68 17.31 -4.61
CA THR A 51 10.71 16.33 -5.11
C THR A 51 10.33 15.38 -3.98
N ARG A 52 9.03 15.20 -3.71
CA ARG A 52 8.51 14.31 -2.66
C ARG A 52 7.82 13.07 -3.24
N ILE A 53 8.31 11.90 -2.86
CA ILE A 53 7.72 10.60 -3.23
C ILE A 53 7.11 9.98 -1.99
N ALA A 54 5.79 9.85 -1.95
CA ALA A 54 5.11 9.06 -0.92
C ALA A 54 5.07 7.59 -1.33
N ILE A 55 5.26 6.68 -0.37
CA ILE A 55 5.17 5.24 -0.58
C ILE A 55 4.18 4.68 0.43
N ASP A 56 3.29 3.80 -0.02
CA ASP A 56 2.36 3.00 0.77
C ASP A 56 1.49 3.79 1.78
N PRO A 57 0.75 4.84 1.37
CA PRO A 57 -0.21 5.46 2.26
C PRO A 57 -1.27 4.44 2.71
N PHE A 58 -1.63 4.43 3.99
CA PHE A 58 -2.53 3.43 4.57
C PHE A 58 -3.93 3.97 4.88
N ASN A 59 -4.92 3.08 4.86
CA ASN A 59 -6.31 3.42 5.11
C ASN A 59 -6.56 3.65 6.61
N SER A 60 -7.10 4.82 6.96
CA SER A 60 -7.37 5.19 8.34
C SER A 60 -8.50 4.40 8.98
N ASN A 61 -9.35 3.74 8.21
CA ASN A 61 -10.62 3.21 8.72
C ASN A 61 -10.61 1.68 8.91
N ILE A 62 -9.47 1.03 8.69
CA ILE A 62 -9.38 -0.44 8.63
C ILE A 62 -8.18 -0.94 9.42
N TRP A 63 -8.46 -1.79 10.43
CA TRP A 63 -7.53 -2.66 11.18
C TRP A 63 -6.42 -1.98 12.02
N LEU A 64 -5.78 -0.92 11.55
CA LEU A 64 -4.57 -0.33 12.15
C LEU A 64 -4.83 0.34 13.51
N GLY A 65 -6.00 0.94 13.72
CA GLY A 65 -6.32 1.62 14.97
C GLY A 65 -5.82 3.06 15.09
N TYR A 66 -5.28 3.62 14.00
CA TYR A 66 -4.82 5.00 13.89
C TYR A 66 -5.00 5.53 12.47
N SER A 67 -4.94 6.85 12.29
CA SER A 67 -5.23 7.55 11.05
C SER A 67 -3.97 7.99 10.30
N PHE A 68 -4.04 7.95 8.98
CA PHE A 68 -3.06 8.58 8.11
C PHE A 68 -3.17 10.10 8.23
N PRO A 69 -2.06 10.84 8.45
CA PRO A 69 -2.09 12.30 8.61
C PRO A 69 -2.70 13.05 7.43
N HIS A 70 -3.49 14.08 7.72
CA HIS A 70 -4.01 14.96 6.68
C HIS A 70 -2.93 15.93 6.18
N GLY A 71 -2.85 16.13 4.87
CA GLY A 71 -2.04 17.20 4.30
C GLY A 71 -0.61 16.82 3.91
N ILE A 72 -0.23 15.54 4.03
CA ILE A 72 0.99 15.01 3.43
C ILE A 72 1.02 15.40 1.94
N LYS A 73 2.13 15.99 1.49
CA LYS A 73 2.33 16.39 0.09
C LYS A 73 3.27 15.42 -0.59
N ALA A 74 2.92 15.06 -1.82
CA ALA A 74 3.78 14.27 -2.67
C ALA A 74 3.58 14.69 -4.13
N ASP A 75 4.67 14.67 -4.88
CA ASP A 75 4.69 14.85 -6.33
C ASP A 75 4.38 13.54 -7.05
N ALA A 76 4.56 12.40 -6.38
CA ALA A 76 4.12 11.08 -6.83
C ALA A 76 3.87 10.14 -5.64
N VAL A 77 3.02 9.15 -5.85
CA VAL A 77 2.75 8.07 -4.89
C VAL A 77 3.13 6.72 -5.49
N LEU A 78 3.88 5.92 -4.75
CA LEU A 78 4.19 4.53 -5.07
C LEU A 78 3.37 3.62 -4.16
N VAL A 79 2.83 2.54 -4.71
CA VAL A 79 2.09 1.53 -3.97
C VAL A 79 2.74 0.19 -4.24
N THR A 80 3.13 -0.52 -3.19
CA THR A 80 3.73 -1.86 -3.30
C THR A 80 2.69 -2.88 -3.73
N HIS A 81 1.51 -2.87 -3.11
CA HIS A 81 0.43 -3.81 -3.40
C HIS A 81 -0.94 -3.28 -2.89
N PRO A 82 -2.07 -3.80 -3.40
CA PRO A 82 -3.39 -3.20 -3.22
C PRO A 82 -4.10 -3.65 -1.93
N HIS A 83 -3.39 -3.71 -0.80
CA HIS A 83 -4.00 -3.93 0.51
C HIS A 83 -4.35 -2.59 1.17
N TYR A 84 -5.34 -2.61 2.07
CA TYR A 84 -5.84 -1.39 2.71
C TYR A 84 -4.77 -0.66 3.54
N ASP A 85 -3.77 -1.38 4.05
CA ASP A 85 -2.66 -0.84 4.83
C ASP A 85 -1.46 -0.40 3.97
N HIS A 86 -1.60 -0.44 2.64
CA HIS A 86 -0.59 -0.02 1.66
C HIS A 86 -1.13 0.84 0.50
N ASP A 87 -2.45 0.85 0.24
CA ASP A 87 -3.06 1.65 -0.83
C ASP A 87 -4.26 2.48 -0.35
N ALA A 88 -3.96 3.66 0.17
CA ALA A 88 -4.91 4.72 0.47
C ALA A 88 -4.55 6.02 -0.28
N THR A 89 -4.35 5.89 -1.58
CA THR A 89 -3.92 7.01 -2.45
C THR A 89 -4.93 8.16 -2.54
N TYR A 90 -6.16 7.97 -2.07
CA TYR A 90 -7.21 8.99 -2.02
C TYR A 90 -6.90 10.18 -1.08
N TYR A 91 -5.83 10.13 -0.27
CA TYR A 91 -5.34 11.30 0.47
C TYR A 91 -4.62 12.33 -0.40
N PHE A 92 -4.22 11.95 -1.60
CA PHE A 92 -3.51 12.81 -2.55
C PHE A 92 -4.47 13.36 -3.60
N GLY A 93 -4.07 14.44 -4.26
CA GLY A 93 -4.93 15.10 -5.25
C GLY A 93 -5.09 14.26 -6.52
N ASP A 94 -6.21 14.44 -7.23
CA ASP A 94 -6.53 13.70 -8.46
C ASP A 94 -5.46 13.77 -9.57
N LEU A 95 -4.59 14.79 -9.52
CA LEU A 95 -3.50 14.98 -10.48
C LEU A 95 -2.16 14.45 -10.01
N THR A 96 -2.05 13.97 -8.76
CA THR A 96 -0.84 13.34 -8.25
C THR A 96 -0.68 11.98 -8.93
N PRO A 97 0.40 11.74 -9.70
CA PRO A 97 0.63 10.45 -10.34
C PRO A 97 0.80 9.35 -9.31
N VAL A 98 0.12 8.22 -9.54
CA VAL A 98 0.17 7.03 -8.68
C VAL A 98 0.71 5.85 -9.49
N PHE A 99 1.74 5.21 -8.98
CA PHE A 99 2.39 4.06 -9.60
C PHE A 99 2.09 2.80 -8.78
N ARG A 100 1.38 1.85 -9.40
CA ARG A 100 1.00 0.54 -8.82
C ARG A 100 1.64 -0.65 -9.50
N SER A 101 2.16 -0.45 -10.71
CA SER A 101 2.74 -1.50 -11.53
C SER A 101 4.26 -1.36 -11.57
N PRO A 102 5.01 -2.47 -11.55
CA PRO A 102 6.45 -2.48 -11.79
C PRO A 102 6.83 -1.75 -13.09
N GLY A 103 8.01 -1.15 -13.12
CA GLY A 103 8.47 -0.34 -14.23
C GLY A 103 9.54 0.67 -13.83
N GLU A 104 10.05 1.41 -14.81
CA GLU A 104 11.04 2.46 -14.60
C GLU A 104 10.43 3.83 -14.88
N PHE A 105 10.62 4.76 -13.94
CA PHE A 105 9.99 6.07 -13.95
C PHE A 105 11.00 7.15 -13.52
N ARG A 106 10.76 8.38 -13.97
CA ARG A 106 11.51 9.56 -13.52
C ARG A 106 10.53 10.64 -13.07
N ILE A 107 10.64 11.08 -11.83
CA ILE A 107 9.81 12.12 -11.21
C ILE A 107 10.76 13.23 -10.74
N GLY A 108 10.76 14.38 -11.43
CA GLY A 108 11.73 15.44 -11.16
C GLY A 108 13.17 14.94 -11.28
N ASP A 109 13.94 15.08 -10.19
CA ASP A 109 15.31 14.61 -10.04
C ASP A 109 15.43 13.16 -9.54
N VAL A 110 14.30 12.52 -9.20
CA VAL A 110 14.24 11.17 -8.64
C VAL A 110 14.07 10.12 -9.74
N SER A 111 14.88 9.07 -9.70
CA SER A 111 14.70 7.85 -10.49
C SER A 111 14.01 6.78 -9.66
N VAL A 112 12.99 6.13 -10.20
CA VAL A 112 12.20 5.11 -9.50
C VAL A 112 12.14 3.85 -10.36
N ARG A 113 12.38 2.70 -9.73
CA ARG A 113 12.26 1.39 -10.37
C ARG A 113 11.44 0.45 -9.51
N GLY A 114 10.31 0.01 -10.03
CA GLY A 114 9.45 -1.01 -9.43
C GLY A 114 9.82 -2.39 -9.97
N ILE A 115 10.07 -3.34 -9.08
CA ILE A 115 10.44 -4.72 -9.40
C ILE A 115 9.29 -5.62 -8.98
N GLU A 116 8.81 -6.43 -9.92
CA GLU A 116 7.77 -7.42 -9.65
C GLU A 116 8.28 -8.49 -8.68
N SER A 117 7.52 -8.72 -7.62
CA SER A 117 7.79 -9.74 -6.60
C SER A 117 6.46 -10.25 -6.01
N GLU A 118 6.53 -11.02 -4.93
CA GLU A 118 5.38 -11.64 -4.29
C GLU A 118 5.25 -11.31 -2.81
N HIS A 119 4.01 -11.09 -2.38
CA HIS A 119 3.68 -10.91 -0.98
C HIS A 119 4.01 -12.17 -0.17
N ALA A 120 4.46 -12.00 1.07
CA ALA A 120 4.62 -13.10 2.02
C ALA A 120 3.30 -13.80 2.29
N GLY A 121 3.30 -15.11 2.60
CA GLY A 121 2.06 -15.83 2.90
C GLY A 121 1.24 -16.27 1.66
N ARG A 122 1.88 -16.39 0.49
CA ARG A 122 1.29 -16.84 -0.79
C ARG A 122 0.14 -17.84 -0.70
N ALA A 123 0.30 -18.95 0.03
CA ALA A 123 -0.72 -19.99 0.12
C ALA A 123 -2.06 -19.45 0.66
N ARG A 124 -2.01 -18.64 1.71
CA ARG A 124 -3.20 -18.03 2.33
C ARG A 124 -3.96 -17.14 1.35
N PHE A 125 -3.27 -16.37 0.52
CA PHE A 125 -3.90 -15.49 -0.47
C PHE A 125 -4.55 -16.30 -1.60
N LEU A 126 -3.86 -17.33 -2.11
CA LEU A 126 -4.41 -18.18 -3.16
C LEU A 126 -5.65 -18.96 -2.69
N ASP A 127 -5.69 -19.40 -1.43
CA ASP A 127 -6.82 -20.13 -0.84
C ASP A 127 -8.13 -19.30 -0.83
N VAL A 128 -8.01 -17.97 -0.76
CA VAL A 128 -9.15 -17.03 -0.80
C VAL A 128 -9.31 -16.37 -2.16
N GLY A 129 -8.65 -16.90 -3.20
CA GLY A 129 -8.78 -16.40 -4.58
C GLY A 129 -8.18 -15.02 -4.79
N GLN A 130 -7.10 -14.72 -4.06
CA GLN A 130 -6.34 -13.48 -4.17
C GLN A 130 -4.93 -13.71 -4.72
N THR A 131 -4.45 -12.79 -5.55
CA THR A 131 -3.08 -12.83 -6.09
C THR A 131 -2.11 -12.15 -5.11
N PRO A 132 -1.05 -12.84 -4.63
CA PRO A 132 -0.09 -12.28 -3.68
C PRO A 132 0.94 -11.40 -4.39
N SER A 133 0.51 -10.35 -5.09
CA SER A 133 1.41 -9.41 -5.78
C SER A 133 2.14 -8.51 -4.78
N ASN A 134 3.41 -8.21 -5.02
CA ASN A 134 4.13 -7.16 -4.33
C ASN A 134 5.12 -6.48 -5.29
N THR A 135 5.25 -5.16 -5.22
CA THR A 135 6.27 -4.41 -5.96
C THR A 135 7.33 -3.93 -4.99
N ILE A 136 8.59 -4.30 -5.23
CA ILE A 136 9.73 -3.69 -4.53
C ILE A 136 10.04 -2.37 -5.21
N TRP A 137 10.07 -1.27 -4.47
CA TRP A 137 10.38 0.05 -5.01
C TRP A 137 11.82 0.44 -4.69
N VAL A 138 12.63 0.67 -5.72
CA VAL A 138 13.98 1.24 -5.61
C VAL A 138 13.91 2.71 -6.03
N VAL A 139 14.24 3.60 -5.11
CA VAL A 139 14.21 5.06 -5.29
C VAL A 139 15.63 5.59 -5.22
N GLU A 140 16.09 6.22 -6.30
CA GLU A 140 17.43 6.78 -6.42
C GLU A 140 17.37 8.31 -6.48
N THR A 141 18.01 8.97 -5.51
CA THR A 141 18.08 10.44 -5.43
C THR A 141 19.24 10.88 -4.53
N GLY A 142 19.80 12.07 -4.79
CA GLY A 142 20.90 12.63 -3.98
C GLY A 142 22.18 11.79 -3.92
N GLY A 143 22.34 10.78 -4.80
CA GLY A 143 23.43 9.81 -4.73
C GLY A 143 23.17 8.60 -3.82
N LEU A 144 21.95 8.46 -3.29
CA LEU A 144 21.48 7.32 -2.52
C LEU A 144 20.51 6.45 -3.31
N ARG A 145 20.48 5.17 -2.95
CA ARG A 145 19.47 4.20 -3.34
C ARG A 145 18.74 3.69 -2.11
N ILE A 146 17.45 4.01 -2.05
CA ILE A 146 16.52 3.65 -0.98
C ILE A 146 15.58 2.58 -1.52
N THR A 147 15.55 1.41 -0.90
CA THR A 147 14.69 0.30 -1.33
C THR A 147 13.58 0.02 -0.32
N HIS A 148 12.33 0.08 -0.78
CA HIS A 148 11.14 -0.26 -0.02
C HIS A 148 10.64 -1.65 -0.41
N LEU A 149 10.69 -2.60 0.52
CA LEU A 149 10.31 -3.99 0.22
C LEU A 149 8.79 -4.22 0.17
N GLY A 150 7.98 -3.38 0.81
CA GLY A 150 6.57 -3.71 1.05
C GLY A 150 6.45 -4.96 1.92
N ASP A 151 5.40 -5.75 1.68
CA ASP A 151 5.12 -6.99 2.43
C ASP A 151 5.71 -8.22 1.73
N ASN A 152 6.92 -8.06 1.20
CA ASN A 152 7.53 -9.07 0.38
C ASN A 152 7.78 -10.37 1.14
N ARG A 153 7.70 -11.50 0.42
CA ARG A 153 8.34 -12.74 0.86
C ARG A 153 9.85 -12.56 1.01
N LEU A 154 10.54 -13.56 1.56
CA LEU A 154 12.00 -13.62 1.46
C LEU A 154 12.45 -13.47 0.00
N LEU A 155 13.44 -12.62 -0.22
CA LEU A 155 13.99 -12.34 -1.54
C LEU A 155 14.68 -13.58 -2.12
N ASN A 156 14.45 -13.84 -3.40
CA ASN A 156 15.18 -14.85 -4.17
C ASN A 156 16.31 -14.18 -4.98
N GLU A 157 17.08 -14.98 -5.71
CA GLU A 157 18.19 -14.47 -6.54
C GLU A 157 17.74 -13.45 -7.58
N ILE A 158 16.57 -13.63 -8.21
CA ILE A 158 16.01 -12.71 -9.21
C ILE A 158 15.66 -11.37 -8.57
N ASP A 159 15.04 -11.39 -7.39
CA ASP A 159 14.67 -10.18 -6.64
C ASP A 159 15.94 -9.40 -6.27
N LEU A 160 16.98 -10.09 -5.76
CA LEU A 160 18.25 -9.51 -5.34
C LEU A 160 19.05 -8.93 -6.53
N GLU A 161 19.16 -9.68 -7.63
CA GLU A 161 19.83 -9.24 -8.84
C GLU A 161 19.12 -8.02 -9.45
N SER A 162 17.79 -8.04 -9.48
CA SER A 162 16.99 -6.94 -10.01
C SER A 162 17.12 -5.72 -9.11
N MET A 163 17.02 -5.87 -7.79
CA MET A 163 17.16 -4.77 -6.82
C MET A 163 18.53 -4.10 -6.94
N GLY A 164 19.59 -4.92 -7.05
CA GLY A 164 20.97 -4.47 -6.96
C GLY A 164 21.37 -4.12 -5.53
N GLN A 165 22.54 -3.50 -5.37
CA GLN A 165 22.98 -2.94 -4.10
C GLN A 165 21.94 -1.94 -3.57
N THR A 166 21.78 -1.79 -2.25
CA THR A 166 20.90 -0.78 -1.66
C THR A 166 21.62 -0.11 -0.50
N ASP A 167 21.52 1.21 -0.39
CA ASP A 167 22.18 1.94 0.70
C ASP A 167 21.27 1.95 1.94
N ILE A 168 19.98 2.24 1.71
CA ILE A 168 18.95 2.26 2.76
C ILE A 168 17.88 1.23 2.42
N LEU A 169 17.60 0.30 3.34
CA LEU A 169 16.58 -0.74 3.18
C LEU A 169 15.41 -0.51 4.14
N LEU A 170 14.21 -0.32 3.59
CA LEU A 170 12.95 -0.25 4.33
C LEU A 170 12.31 -1.64 4.33
N ILE A 171 12.22 -2.27 5.51
CA ILE A 171 11.95 -3.70 5.64
C ILE A 171 10.77 -4.00 6.57
N ASN A 172 9.82 -4.79 6.11
CA ASN A 172 8.71 -5.26 6.94
C ASN A 172 9.23 -6.12 8.09
N ALA A 173 8.99 -5.69 9.34
CA ALA A 173 9.42 -6.38 10.55
C ALA A 173 8.42 -7.45 11.03
N ALA A 174 7.14 -7.40 10.63
CA ALA A 174 6.08 -8.30 11.10
C ALA A 174 6.41 -9.79 10.95
N TYR A 175 7.23 -10.13 9.95
CA TYR A 175 7.62 -11.51 9.64
C TYR A 175 8.85 -12.02 10.40
N PHE A 176 9.56 -11.16 11.12
CA PHE A 176 10.85 -11.47 11.74
C PHE A 176 10.76 -11.47 13.26
N ASP A 177 10.36 -12.59 13.86
CA ASP A 177 10.40 -12.76 15.31
C ASP A 177 11.51 -13.72 15.77
N ALA A 178 11.55 -14.01 17.07
CA ALA A 178 12.53 -14.93 17.65
C ALA A 178 12.56 -16.33 16.98
N ALA A 179 11.47 -16.77 16.35
CA ALA A 179 11.43 -18.04 15.63
C ALA A 179 12.05 -17.95 14.22
N ASN A 180 12.12 -16.75 13.62
CA ASN A 180 12.61 -16.52 12.26
C ASN A 180 13.83 -15.58 12.19
N LEU A 181 14.53 -15.37 13.32
CA LEU A 181 15.68 -14.46 13.43
C LEU A 181 16.83 -14.82 12.48
N ASP A 182 17.05 -16.11 12.27
CA ASP A 182 18.08 -16.61 11.34
C ASP A 182 17.78 -16.17 9.89
N MET A 183 16.51 -16.15 9.49
CA MET A 183 16.10 -15.70 8.16
C MET A 183 16.35 -14.21 7.96
N PHE A 184 16.08 -13.41 8.99
CA PHE A 184 16.39 -11.98 8.99
C PHE A 184 17.90 -11.72 8.88
N THR A 185 18.69 -12.46 9.66
CA THR A 185 20.15 -12.37 9.63
C THR A 185 20.71 -12.72 8.26
N MET A 186 20.26 -13.83 7.66
CA MET A 186 20.65 -14.20 6.30
C MET A 186 20.29 -13.12 5.27
N LEU A 187 19.12 -12.50 5.39
CA LEU A 187 18.69 -11.45 4.48
C LEU A 187 19.60 -10.22 4.57
N ILE A 188 19.93 -9.78 5.79
CA ILE A 188 20.84 -8.66 6.02
C ILE A 188 22.25 -8.97 5.51
N GLU A 189 22.76 -10.18 5.79
CA GLU A 189 24.08 -10.61 5.31
C GLU A 189 24.15 -10.71 3.78
N THR A 190 23.01 -10.95 3.12
CA THR A 190 22.93 -11.05 1.66
C THR A 190 22.79 -9.67 1.00
N ILE A 191 21.93 -8.81 1.53
CA ILE A 191 21.68 -7.48 0.96
C ILE A 191 22.81 -6.50 1.30
N GLN A 192 23.39 -6.64 2.50
CA GLN A 192 24.42 -5.76 3.07
C GLN A 192 24.09 -4.26 2.94
N PRO A 193 22.91 -3.80 3.41
CA PRO A 193 22.59 -2.37 3.38
C PRO A 193 23.47 -1.60 4.37
N ASP A 194 23.79 -0.35 4.06
CA ASP A 194 24.46 0.55 5.01
C ASP A 194 23.54 0.90 6.18
N ILE A 195 22.24 1.10 5.91
CA ILE A 195 21.22 1.44 6.89
C ILE A 195 19.95 0.61 6.64
N MET A 196 19.39 0.05 7.71
CA MET A 196 18.11 -0.62 7.70
C MET A 196 17.10 0.13 8.56
N VAL A 197 15.89 0.29 8.04
CA VAL A 197 14.75 0.91 8.71
C VAL A 197 13.59 -0.08 8.72
N PRO A 198 13.22 -0.65 9.89
CA PRO A 198 12.09 -1.55 9.98
C PRO A 198 10.79 -0.75 9.87
N MET A 199 9.76 -1.42 9.35
CA MET A 199 8.40 -0.91 9.20
C MET A 199 7.40 -2.03 9.44
N HIS A 200 6.10 -1.78 9.32
CA HIS A 200 5.03 -2.79 9.46
C HIS A 200 5.05 -3.51 10.82
N TYR A 201 4.92 -2.73 11.90
CA TYR A 201 4.83 -3.24 13.26
C TYR A 201 3.83 -2.41 14.06
N ARG A 202 3.42 -2.91 15.23
CA ARG A 202 2.45 -2.20 16.07
C ARG A 202 3.07 -0.96 16.73
N HIS A 203 2.43 0.18 16.56
CA HIS A 203 2.72 1.44 17.25
C HIS A 203 1.93 1.56 18.55
N HIS A 204 2.38 0.87 19.60
CA HIS A 204 1.71 0.86 20.91
C HIS A 204 1.67 2.25 21.59
N GLU A 205 2.51 3.17 21.14
CA GLU A 205 2.53 4.57 21.52
C GLU A 205 1.35 5.37 20.95
N ILE A 206 0.69 4.87 19.92
CA ILE A 206 -0.52 5.47 19.31
C ILE A 206 -1.76 4.64 19.64
N SER A 207 -1.70 3.32 19.42
CA SER A 207 -2.85 2.43 19.52
C SER A 207 -2.45 1.01 19.96
N ASP A 208 -3.32 0.33 20.71
CA ASP A 208 -3.13 -1.09 21.06
C ASP A 208 -3.45 -2.05 19.89
N LEU A 209 -3.94 -1.51 18.77
CA LEU A 209 -4.24 -2.22 17.53
C LEU A 209 -3.11 -2.05 16.48
N PRO A 210 -3.03 -2.96 15.51
CA PRO A 210 -3.70 -4.24 15.47
C PRO A 210 -3.01 -5.24 16.41
N ARG A 211 -3.78 -6.02 17.18
CA ARG A 211 -3.22 -7.01 18.13
C ARG A 211 -2.56 -8.21 17.46
N SER A 212 -2.78 -8.39 16.15
CA SER A 212 -2.23 -9.48 15.35
C SER A 212 -0.77 -9.27 14.94
N ILE A 213 -0.23 -8.05 15.06
CA ILE A 213 1.19 -7.74 14.83
C ILE A 213 1.83 -7.26 16.13
N ARG A 214 3.13 -7.52 16.29
CA ARG A 214 3.87 -7.21 17.53
C ARG A 214 4.49 -5.81 17.46
N PRO A 215 4.81 -5.18 18.61
CA PRO A 215 5.60 -3.96 18.62
C PRO A 215 7.04 -4.22 18.20
N ILE A 216 7.73 -3.20 17.70
CA ILE A 216 9.10 -3.32 17.17
C ILE A 216 10.12 -3.91 18.15
N GLY A 217 9.95 -3.64 19.45
CA GLY A 217 10.81 -4.17 20.50
C GLY A 217 10.85 -5.70 20.53
N ASP A 218 9.77 -6.38 20.13
CA ASP A 218 9.71 -7.85 20.11
C ASP A 218 10.47 -8.44 18.91
N TYR A 219 10.68 -7.66 17.85
CA TYR A 219 11.33 -8.09 16.62
C TYR A 219 12.83 -7.76 16.61
N MET A 220 13.19 -6.57 17.09
CA MET A 220 14.53 -6.01 16.88
C MET A 220 15.39 -5.89 18.13
N ALA A 221 14.94 -6.39 19.29
CA ALA A 221 15.72 -6.34 20.54
C ALA A 221 17.12 -6.98 20.43
N ALA A 222 17.32 -7.95 19.52
CA ALA A 222 18.59 -8.62 19.32
C ALA A 222 19.65 -7.77 18.57
N TYR A 223 19.24 -6.68 17.91
CA TYR A 223 20.08 -5.92 16.97
C TYR A 223 20.47 -4.51 17.46
N ASP A 224 20.22 -4.19 18.73
CA ASP A 224 20.56 -2.92 19.38
C ASP A 224 20.23 -1.68 18.51
N PRO A 225 18.95 -1.51 18.08
CA PRO A 225 18.56 -0.45 17.17
C PRO A 225 18.75 0.94 17.78
N LEU A 226 19.15 1.91 16.96
CA LEU A 226 19.06 3.33 17.34
C LEU A 226 17.63 3.82 17.17
N TYR A 227 16.97 4.12 18.28
CA TYR A 227 15.69 4.83 18.27
C TYR A 227 15.92 6.32 18.04
N VAL A 228 15.50 6.81 16.89
CA VAL A 228 15.61 8.21 16.50
C VAL A 228 14.48 9.01 17.18
N ASP A 229 14.82 10.13 17.81
CA ASP A 229 13.83 11.02 18.44
C ASP A 229 13.19 11.94 17.41
N GLY A 230 12.40 11.35 16.52
CA GLY A 230 11.71 12.04 15.44
C GLY A 230 11.24 11.08 14.36
N ASN A 231 10.42 11.61 13.45
CA ASN A 231 9.92 10.86 12.30
C ASN A 231 10.70 11.16 11.02
N ILE A 232 11.73 12.02 11.06
CA ILE A 232 12.53 12.38 9.89
C ILE A 232 14.00 12.01 10.14
N ALA A 233 14.58 11.26 9.21
CA ALA A 233 16.02 11.05 9.10
C ALA A 233 16.57 11.84 7.90
N VAL A 234 17.70 12.51 8.08
CA VAL A 234 18.39 13.23 7.01
C VAL A 234 19.70 12.50 6.71
N PHE A 235 19.84 12.00 5.48
CA PHE A 235 20.98 11.21 5.06
C PHE A 235 21.93 12.03 4.20
N ASP A 236 23.20 12.00 4.58
CA ASP A 236 24.34 12.51 3.81
C ASP A 236 25.00 11.31 3.12
N PRO A 237 24.93 11.19 1.78
CA PRO A 237 25.49 10.05 1.05
C PRO A 237 26.98 9.84 1.31
N ASP A 238 27.73 10.92 1.56
CA ASP A 238 29.16 10.85 1.84
C ASP A 238 29.47 10.44 3.29
N ASN A 239 28.43 10.17 4.10
CA ASN A 239 28.55 10.06 5.55
C ASN A 239 27.56 9.08 6.20
N LEU A 240 27.06 8.10 5.44
CA LEU A 240 26.12 7.10 5.96
C LEU A 240 26.68 6.35 7.17
N GLY A 241 27.99 6.11 7.24
CA GLY A 241 28.64 5.43 8.37
C GLY A 241 28.57 6.18 9.72
N LYS A 242 27.98 7.38 9.79
CA LYS A 242 27.59 8.02 11.05
C LYS A 242 26.35 7.40 11.69
N TRP A 243 25.50 6.78 10.87
CA TRP A 243 24.34 6.06 11.33
C TRP A 243 24.76 4.63 11.73
N PRO A 244 24.12 4.06 12.77
CA PRO A 244 24.21 2.63 12.98
C PRO A 244 23.45 1.92 11.85
N GLY A 245 23.83 0.66 11.59
CA GLY A 245 23.22 -0.12 10.51
C GLY A 245 21.73 -0.42 10.70
N LEU A 246 21.16 -0.18 11.89
CA LEU A 246 19.74 -0.32 12.16
C LEU A 246 19.22 0.90 12.93
N ILE A 247 18.23 1.57 12.35
CA ILE A 247 17.55 2.73 12.96
C ILE A 247 16.04 2.49 13.02
N VAL A 248 15.39 2.98 14.07
CA VAL A 248 13.93 2.92 14.25
C VAL A 248 13.42 4.34 14.39
N LEU A 249 12.54 4.75 13.48
CA LEU A 249 11.92 6.08 13.48
C LEU A 249 10.61 6.05 14.29
N LYS A 250 10.27 7.18 14.89
CA LYS A 250 8.92 7.37 15.45
C LYS A 250 7.94 7.61 14.31
N PRO A 251 6.71 7.10 14.39
CA PRO A 251 5.66 7.50 13.44
C PRO A 251 5.43 9.01 13.49
N SER A 252 4.79 9.55 12.46
CA SER A 252 4.46 10.98 12.40
C SER A 252 3.69 11.40 13.65
N PRO A 253 4.03 12.55 14.26
CA PRO A 253 3.28 13.10 15.41
C PRO A 253 1.85 13.51 15.04
N GLU A 254 1.53 13.59 13.74
CA GLU A 254 0.19 13.89 13.23
C GLU A 254 -0.68 12.63 13.02
N THR A 255 -0.11 11.44 13.22
CA THR A 255 -0.86 10.17 13.19
C THR A 255 -1.63 10.05 14.51
N GLU A 256 -2.97 10.07 14.43
CA GLU A 256 -3.83 10.04 15.62
C GLU A 256 -4.48 8.67 15.81
N PRO A 257 -4.76 8.23 17.05
CA PRO A 257 -5.59 7.05 17.26
C PRO A 257 -6.98 7.26 16.67
N TRP A 258 -7.68 6.16 16.37
CA TRP A 258 -9.08 6.25 15.97
C TRP A 258 -9.93 7.02 16.97
N SER A 259 -10.95 7.70 16.45
CA SER A 259 -12.00 8.27 17.29
C SER A 259 -12.72 7.18 18.08
N ASP A 260 -13.25 7.54 19.25
CA ASP A 260 -14.04 6.64 20.09
C ASP A 260 -15.18 5.96 19.32
N ASN A 261 -15.82 6.68 18.39
CA ASN A 261 -16.91 6.15 17.59
C ASN A 261 -16.41 5.10 16.60
N LEU A 262 -15.34 5.38 15.86
CA LEU A 262 -14.76 4.41 14.93
C LEU A 262 -14.24 3.17 15.66
N HIS A 263 -13.62 3.34 16.83
CA HIS A 263 -13.19 2.22 17.65
C HIS A 263 -14.36 1.34 18.10
N LYS A 264 -15.45 1.94 18.59
CA LYS A 264 -16.68 1.20 18.94
C LYS A 264 -17.31 0.53 17.73
N ALA A 265 -17.42 1.23 16.61
CA ALA A 265 -17.95 0.68 15.37
C ALA A 265 -17.15 -0.56 14.92
N TRP A 266 -15.82 -0.52 15.07
CA TRP A 266 -14.97 -1.65 14.75
C TRP A 266 -15.20 -2.85 15.66
N ILE A 267 -15.45 -2.62 16.96
CA ILE A 267 -15.81 -3.69 17.90
C ILE A 267 -17.14 -4.31 17.48
N GLU A 268 -18.18 -3.50 17.28
CA GLU A 268 -19.50 -3.97 16.83
C GLU A 268 -19.39 -4.76 15.53
N ALA A 269 -18.65 -4.27 14.53
CA ALA A 269 -18.48 -4.98 13.28
C ALA A 269 -17.74 -6.33 13.43
N ASN A 270 -16.83 -6.48 14.39
CA ASN A 270 -16.17 -7.75 14.65
C ASN A 270 -17.11 -8.76 15.35
N GLU A 271 -17.97 -8.29 16.26
CA GLU A 271 -19.07 -9.11 16.80
C GLU A 271 -20.00 -9.53 15.66
N GLY A 272 -20.32 -8.62 14.73
CA GLY A 272 -21.07 -8.92 13.51
C GLY A 272 -20.42 -10.01 12.66
N ASP A 273 -19.11 -9.94 12.42
CA ASP A 273 -18.36 -10.98 11.69
C ASP A 273 -18.42 -12.34 12.39
N GLU A 274 -18.32 -12.37 13.73
CA GLU A 274 -18.46 -13.60 14.52
C GLU A 274 -19.85 -14.22 14.33
N LYS A 275 -20.91 -13.41 14.39
CA LYS A 275 -22.28 -13.89 14.17
C LYS A 275 -22.56 -14.41 12.77
N LEU A 276 -21.99 -13.78 11.75
CA LEU A 276 -22.07 -14.30 10.38
C LEU A 276 -21.35 -15.64 10.25
N SER A 277 -20.16 -15.76 10.85
CA SER A 277 -19.42 -17.02 10.88
C SER A 277 -20.18 -18.11 11.65
N ASP A 278 -20.82 -17.77 12.78
CA ASP A 278 -21.65 -18.70 13.55
C ASP A 278 -22.81 -19.21 12.69
N SER A 279 -23.50 -18.32 11.96
CA SER A 279 -24.57 -18.69 11.04
C SER A 279 -24.10 -19.65 9.93
N GLU A 280 -22.96 -19.35 9.30
CA GLU A 280 -22.38 -20.18 8.22
C GLU A 280 -22.02 -21.60 8.68
N ASN A 281 -21.72 -21.78 9.97
CA ASN A 281 -21.35 -23.06 10.55
C ASN A 281 -22.49 -23.76 11.31
N GLU A 282 -23.65 -23.12 11.44
CA GLU A 282 -24.80 -23.67 12.16
C GLU A 282 -25.62 -24.60 11.25
N THR A 283 -26.08 -25.70 11.85
CA THR A 283 -26.83 -26.75 11.15
C THR A 283 -28.35 -26.66 11.37
N ASP A 284 -28.78 -25.91 12.39
CA ASP A 284 -30.18 -25.61 12.65
C ASP A 284 -30.57 -24.29 12.01
N ASP A 285 -31.51 -24.34 11.05
CA ASP A 285 -31.93 -23.17 10.26
C ASP A 285 -32.41 -22.00 11.13
N ALA A 286 -33.12 -22.28 12.24
CA ALA A 286 -33.66 -21.22 13.09
C ALA A 286 -32.56 -20.51 13.88
N ARG A 287 -31.55 -21.26 14.36
CA ARG A 287 -30.38 -20.69 15.04
C ARG A 287 -29.46 -19.97 14.07
N ALA A 288 -29.32 -20.47 12.83
CA ALA A 288 -28.59 -19.80 11.78
C ALA A 288 -29.24 -18.45 11.43
N GLU A 289 -30.58 -18.40 11.34
CA GLU A 289 -31.34 -17.17 11.12
C GLU A 289 -31.21 -16.19 12.30
N GLU A 290 -31.30 -16.67 13.55
CA GLU A 290 -31.10 -15.86 14.76
C GLU A 290 -29.72 -15.18 14.74
N ALA A 291 -28.66 -15.93 14.42
CA ALA A 291 -27.31 -15.39 14.31
C ALA A 291 -27.19 -14.31 13.21
N LEU A 292 -27.89 -14.46 12.08
CA LEU A 292 -27.91 -13.42 11.03
C LEU A 292 -28.56 -12.13 11.51
N TRP A 293 -29.67 -12.22 12.25
CA TRP A 293 -30.32 -11.04 12.83
C TRP A 293 -29.45 -10.35 13.88
N GLU A 294 -28.76 -11.12 14.73
CA GLU A 294 -27.78 -10.56 15.68
C GLU A 294 -26.62 -9.88 14.94
N GLY A 295 -26.07 -10.52 13.90
CA GLY A 295 -25.00 -9.94 13.08
C GLY A 295 -25.42 -8.66 12.39
N LEU A 296 -26.64 -8.61 11.84
CA LEU A 296 -27.20 -7.40 11.24
C LEU A 296 -27.30 -6.26 12.26
N PHE A 297 -27.81 -6.53 13.47
CA PHE A 297 -27.90 -5.51 14.53
C PHE A 297 -26.54 -4.89 14.86
N HIS A 298 -25.50 -5.71 14.94
CA HIS A 298 -24.14 -5.25 15.16
C HIS A 298 -23.62 -4.37 14.01
N TYR A 299 -23.87 -4.77 12.76
CA TYR A 299 -23.47 -3.95 11.61
C TYR A 299 -24.24 -2.64 11.50
N GLU A 300 -25.54 -2.63 11.78
CA GLU A 300 -26.34 -1.39 11.84
C GLU A 300 -25.80 -0.44 12.91
N SER A 301 -25.46 -0.98 14.09
CA SER A 301 -24.82 -0.21 15.16
C SER A 301 -23.46 0.36 14.72
N ALA A 302 -22.65 -0.44 14.01
CA ALA A 302 -21.38 0.02 13.46
C ALA A 302 -21.56 1.13 12.40
N MET A 303 -22.55 1.00 11.51
CA MET A 303 -22.88 2.00 10.50
C MET A 303 -23.40 3.29 11.10
N ASP A 304 -24.15 3.24 12.20
CA ASP A 304 -24.61 4.45 12.91
C ASP A 304 -23.44 5.22 13.56
N LEU A 305 -22.44 4.48 14.04
CA LEU A 305 -21.25 5.06 14.68
C LEU A 305 -20.24 5.61 13.66
N ALA A 306 -20.07 4.94 12.53
CA ALA A 306 -19.07 5.26 11.50
C ALA A 306 -19.62 4.95 10.08
N PRO A 307 -20.50 5.82 9.55
CA PRO A 307 -21.28 5.55 8.33
C PRO A 307 -20.47 5.57 7.04
N ASP A 308 -19.24 6.08 7.07
CA ASP A 308 -18.33 6.22 5.92
C ASP A 308 -17.40 5.01 5.74
N VAL A 309 -17.52 3.98 6.60
CA VAL A 309 -16.71 2.76 6.52
C VAL A 309 -17.45 1.67 5.76
N LEU A 310 -17.05 1.46 4.50
CA LEU A 310 -17.72 0.54 3.57
C LEU A 310 -17.85 -0.90 4.10
N ARG A 311 -16.87 -1.37 4.90
CA ARG A 311 -16.88 -2.71 5.50
C ARG A 311 -18.16 -2.98 6.28
N PHE A 312 -18.68 -2.00 7.02
CA PHE A 312 -19.83 -2.21 7.91
C PHE A 312 -21.12 -2.39 7.11
N GLY A 313 -21.34 -1.55 6.10
CA GLY A 313 -22.45 -1.71 5.17
C GLY A 313 -22.38 -2.98 4.33
N HIS A 314 -21.17 -3.41 3.94
CA HIS A 314 -20.98 -4.70 3.29
C HIS A 314 -21.42 -5.87 4.20
N GLY A 315 -21.05 -5.85 5.48
CA GLY A 315 -21.46 -6.84 6.47
C GLY A 315 -22.98 -6.89 6.64
N ALA A 316 -23.64 -5.74 6.82
CA ALA A 316 -25.09 -5.64 6.90
C ALA A 316 -25.78 -6.17 5.63
N GLY A 317 -25.29 -5.79 4.45
CA GLY A 317 -25.82 -6.27 3.17
C GLY A 317 -25.68 -7.78 3.00
N ARG A 318 -24.57 -8.38 3.42
CA ARG A 318 -24.39 -9.85 3.44
C ARG A 318 -25.41 -10.52 4.37
N ALA A 319 -25.61 -9.99 5.57
CA ALA A 319 -26.56 -10.53 6.54
C ALA A 319 -28.00 -10.50 5.98
N LEU A 320 -28.42 -9.35 5.43
CA LEU A 320 -29.72 -9.18 4.80
C LEU A 320 -29.93 -10.10 3.60
N ALA A 321 -28.91 -10.24 2.74
CA ALA A 321 -28.97 -11.14 1.60
C ALA A 321 -29.16 -12.60 2.05
N ALA A 322 -28.43 -13.04 3.08
CA ALA A 322 -28.57 -14.38 3.66
C ALA A 322 -29.95 -14.62 4.30
N LEU A 323 -30.56 -13.58 4.88
CA LEU A 323 -31.93 -13.59 5.40
C LEU A 323 -33.01 -13.56 4.30
N GLY A 324 -32.62 -13.50 3.01
CA GLY A 324 -33.54 -13.36 1.89
C GLY A 324 -34.20 -11.96 1.79
N GLN A 325 -33.71 -10.98 2.55
CA GLN A 325 -34.17 -9.59 2.52
C GLN A 325 -33.49 -8.82 1.39
N ILE A 326 -33.71 -9.27 0.15
CA ILE A 326 -32.94 -8.82 -1.04
C ILE A 326 -33.05 -7.31 -1.29
N ASP A 327 -34.25 -6.74 -1.24
CA ASP A 327 -34.46 -5.29 -1.45
C ASP A 327 -33.72 -4.45 -0.40
N ASN A 328 -33.79 -4.86 0.87
CA ASN A 328 -33.09 -4.19 1.96
C ASN A 328 -31.56 -4.33 1.84
N ALA A 329 -31.07 -5.49 1.38
CA ALA A 329 -29.66 -5.73 1.14
C ALA A 329 -29.11 -4.78 0.07
N ILE A 330 -29.83 -4.65 -1.05
CA ILE A 330 -29.49 -3.73 -2.14
C ILE A 330 -29.46 -2.28 -1.63
N GLU A 331 -30.53 -1.83 -0.96
CA GLU A 331 -30.62 -0.47 -0.42
C GLU A 331 -29.46 -0.16 0.54
N THR A 332 -29.15 -1.11 1.43
CA THR A 332 -28.06 -0.98 2.41
C THR A 332 -26.70 -0.84 1.72
N LEU A 333 -26.41 -1.68 0.72
CA LEU A 333 -25.14 -1.68 0.00
C LEU A 333 -24.97 -0.41 -0.86
N ASP A 334 -26.02 0.03 -1.55
CA ASP A 334 -26.00 1.27 -2.32
C ASP A 334 -25.79 2.50 -1.43
N HIS A 335 -26.47 2.56 -0.28
CA HIS A 335 -26.25 3.61 0.71
C HIS A 335 -24.83 3.59 1.29
N ALA A 336 -24.27 2.40 1.56
CA ALA A 336 -22.91 2.27 2.06
C ALA A 336 -21.87 2.75 1.04
N LEU A 337 -22.02 2.37 -0.24
CA LEU A 337 -21.14 2.87 -1.31
C LEU A 337 -21.21 4.40 -1.46
N ALA A 338 -22.41 4.97 -1.36
CA ALA A 338 -22.61 6.42 -1.49
C ALA A 338 -21.98 7.20 -0.33
N ARG A 339 -21.93 6.61 0.88
CA ARG A 339 -21.37 7.24 2.09
C ARG A 339 -19.87 7.04 2.25
N ALA A 340 -19.29 6.05 1.56
CA ALA A 340 -17.88 5.71 1.61
C ALA A 340 -17.13 6.09 0.31
N PRO A 341 -16.87 7.39 0.04
CA PRO A 341 -16.10 7.81 -1.13
C PRO A 341 -14.63 7.38 -1.05
N HIS A 342 -14.13 7.09 0.15
CA HIS A 342 -12.77 6.61 0.40
C HIS A 342 -12.84 5.20 1.01
N ALA A 343 -12.64 4.19 0.16
CA ALA A 343 -12.67 2.79 0.54
C ALA A 343 -11.60 2.03 -0.23
N ASP A 344 -11.08 0.97 0.39
CA ASP A 344 -10.09 0.08 -0.21
C ASP A 344 -10.67 -0.72 -1.37
N TRP A 345 -9.78 -1.23 -2.23
CA TRP A 345 -10.13 -2.00 -3.42
C TRP A 345 -10.98 -3.24 -3.08
N THR A 346 -10.64 -3.93 -1.99
CA THR A 346 -11.32 -5.15 -1.59
C THR A 346 -12.75 -4.89 -1.16
N GLY A 347 -12.95 -3.90 -0.27
CA GLY A 347 -14.29 -3.47 0.13
C GLY A 347 -15.16 -3.11 -1.08
N ARG A 348 -14.62 -2.30 -2.01
CA ARG A 348 -15.35 -1.86 -3.21
C ARG A 348 -15.70 -3.02 -4.14
N VAL A 349 -14.75 -3.88 -4.45
CA VAL A 349 -14.96 -5.03 -5.34
C VAL A 349 -15.99 -5.99 -4.76
N ARG A 350 -15.91 -6.30 -3.46
CA ARG A 350 -16.85 -7.22 -2.80
C ARG A 350 -18.28 -6.68 -2.79
N VAL A 351 -18.46 -5.40 -2.47
CA VAL A 351 -19.78 -4.76 -2.47
C VAL A 351 -20.37 -4.72 -3.88
N HIS A 352 -19.59 -4.31 -4.88
CA HIS A 352 -20.08 -4.30 -6.26
C HIS A 352 -20.39 -5.71 -6.78
N MET A 353 -19.57 -6.71 -6.44
CA MET A 353 -19.87 -8.10 -6.82
C MET A 353 -21.21 -8.55 -6.24
N LEU A 354 -21.43 -8.32 -4.94
CA LEU A 354 -22.68 -8.68 -4.26
C LEU A 354 -23.88 -7.92 -4.84
N LEU A 355 -23.76 -6.62 -5.08
CA LEU A 355 -24.81 -5.83 -5.74
C LEU A 355 -25.16 -6.37 -7.13
N GLY A 356 -24.15 -6.76 -7.92
CA GLY A 356 -24.35 -7.40 -9.21
C GLY A 356 -25.22 -8.66 -9.10
N GLU A 357 -24.86 -9.56 -8.18
CA GLU A 357 -25.58 -10.81 -7.93
C GLU A 357 -27.03 -10.57 -7.45
N LEU A 358 -27.23 -9.60 -6.57
CA LEU A 358 -28.55 -9.25 -6.02
C LEU A 358 -29.46 -8.60 -7.07
N TYR A 359 -28.95 -7.63 -7.84
CA TYR A 359 -29.71 -7.01 -8.92
C TYR A 359 -30.06 -8.01 -10.02
N GLU A 360 -29.13 -8.89 -10.36
CA GLU A 360 -29.36 -9.93 -11.35
C GLU A 360 -30.46 -10.89 -10.91
N SER A 361 -30.35 -11.45 -9.71
CA SER A 361 -31.34 -12.39 -9.17
C SER A 361 -32.73 -11.75 -8.95
N SER A 362 -32.76 -10.42 -8.79
CA SER A 362 -33.99 -9.62 -8.67
C SER A 362 -34.62 -9.23 -10.02
N GLY A 363 -34.06 -9.66 -11.14
CA GLY A 363 -34.60 -9.41 -12.48
C GLY A 363 -34.18 -8.07 -13.10
N PHE A 364 -33.08 -7.47 -12.62
CA PHE A 364 -32.50 -6.22 -13.14
C PHE A 364 -31.10 -6.44 -13.75
N PRO A 365 -30.93 -7.31 -14.77
CA PRO A 365 -29.62 -7.65 -15.33
C PRO A 365 -28.88 -6.44 -15.91
N SER A 366 -29.61 -5.44 -16.44
CA SER A 366 -28.98 -4.21 -16.95
C SER A 366 -28.24 -3.41 -15.87
N VAL A 367 -28.73 -3.43 -14.63
CA VAL A 367 -28.06 -2.79 -13.48
C VAL A 367 -26.91 -3.65 -12.99
N ALA A 368 -27.11 -4.98 -12.92
CA ALA A 368 -26.07 -5.93 -12.58
C ALA A 368 -24.82 -5.81 -13.47
N ILE A 369 -25.02 -5.61 -14.78
CA ILE A 369 -23.92 -5.38 -15.74
C ILE A 369 -23.03 -4.21 -15.33
N ALA A 370 -23.59 -3.11 -14.82
CA ALA A 370 -22.79 -1.95 -14.40
C ALA A 370 -21.87 -2.32 -13.22
N HIS A 371 -22.37 -3.10 -12.28
CA HIS A 371 -21.58 -3.56 -11.13
C HIS A 371 -20.52 -4.59 -11.52
N TYR A 372 -20.85 -5.57 -12.35
CA TYR A 372 -19.85 -6.52 -12.86
C TYR A 372 -18.79 -5.82 -13.71
N ALA A 373 -19.17 -4.83 -14.51
CA ALA A 373 -18.22 -4.02 -15.29
C ALA A 373 -17.28 -3.22 -14.38
N TYR A 374 -17.78 -2.68 -13.26
CA TYR A 374 -16.93 -2.04 -12.25
C TYR A 374 -15.88 -3.02 -11.74
N VAL A 375 -16.29 -4.21 -11.28
CA VAL A 375 -15.40 -5.24 -10.72
C VAL A 375 -14.37 -5.71 -11.76
N ALA A 376 -14.81 -6.00 -12.98
CA ALA A 376 -13.94 -6.39 -14.09
C ALA A 376 -12.89 -5.32 -14.43
N GLY A 377 -13.23 -4.04 -14.28
CA GLY A 377 -12.35 -2.90 -14.53
C GLY A 377 -11.31 -2.62 -13.44
N GLN A 378 -11.36 -3.29 -12.28
CA GLN A 378 -10.39 -3.07 -11.20
C GLN A 378 -9.10 -3.86 -11.46
N GLU A 379 -8.27 -3.45 -12.42
CA GLU A 379 -7.05 -4.17 -12.81
C GLU A 379 -6.00 -4.27 -11.70
N HIS A 380 -6.04 -3.36 -10.73
CA HIS A 380 -5.10 -3.32 -9.61
C HIS A 380 -5.63 -4.01 -8.35
N THR A 381 -6.79 -4.66 -8.37
CA THR A 381 -7.26 -5.40 -7.19
C THR A 381 -6.50 -6.71 -7.03
N HIS A 382 -6.26 -7.13 -5.78
CA HIS A 382 -5.78 -8.47 -5.49
C HIS A 382 -6.92 -9.51 -5.48
N GLU A 383 -8.19 -9.08 -5.51
CA GLU A 383 -9.38 -9.94 -5.60
C GLU A 383 -9.59 -10.53 -7.01
N THR A 384 -8.60 -11.30 -7.49
CA THR A 384 -8.54 -11.78 -8.88
C THR A 384 -9.64 -12.79 -9.21
N SER A 385 -10.02 -13.66 -8.28
CA SER A 385 -11.13 -14.59 -8.48
C SER A 385 -12.48 -13.88 -8.66
N LEU A 386 -12.75 -12.81 -7.89
CA LEU A 386 -13.96 -12.01 -8.04
C LEU A 386 -13.96 -11.27 -9.38
N ARG A 387 -12.80 -10.75 -9.79
CA ARG A 387 -12.63 -10.11 -11.10
C ARG A 387 -12.89 -11.08 -12.25
N GLU A 388 -12.35 -12.29 -12.19
CA GLU A 388 -12.58 -13.33 -13.20
C GLU A 388 -14.05 -13.75 -13.26
N ARG A 389 -14.70 -13.94 -12.10
CA ARG A 389 -16.14 -14.23 -12.02
C ARG A 389 -16.99 -13.12 -12.64
N ALA A 390 -16.67 -11.86 -12.38
CA ALA A 390 -17.38 -10.73 -12.97
C ALA A 390 -17.21 -10.68 -14.50
N ILE A 391 -16.01 -10.93 -15.02
CA ILE A 391 -15.74 -11.03 -16.46
C ILE A 391 -16.57 -12.15 -17.08
N GLN A 392 -16.55 -13.34 -16.47
CA GLN A 392 -17.34 -14.47 -16.94
C GLN A 392 -18.83 -14.13 -16.97
N ARG A 393 -19.37 -13.52 -15.91
CA ARG A 393 -20.80 -13.18 -15.86
C ARG A 393 -21.19 -12.14 -16.91
N LEU A 394 -20.33 -11.16 -17.19
CA LEU A 394 -20.54 -10.21 -18.30
C LEU A 394 -20.61 -10.92 -19.67
N GLU A 395 -19.78 -11.94 -19.90
CA GLU A 395 -19.82 -12.71 -21.15
C GLU A 395 -21.09 -13.56 -21.29
N GLU A 396 -21.60 -14.09 -20.18
CA GLU A 396 -22.85 -14.85 -20.14
C GLU A 396 -24.06 -13.94 -20.39
N LEU A 397 -24.15 -12.83 -19.66
CA LEU A 397 -25.22 -11.83 -19.82
C LEU A 397 -25.26 -11.17 -21.20
N ARG A 398 -24.13 -11.15 -21.92
CA ARG A 398 -24.08 -10.65 -23.31
C ARG A 398 -24.71 -11.64 -24.31
N LYS A 399 -24.77 -12.93 -23.97
CA LYS A 399 -25.30 -14.00 -24.83
C LYS A 399 -26.81 -14.19 -24.64
N GLU A 400 -27.30 -13.92 -23.44
CA GLU A 400 -28.73 -13.85 -23.08
C GLU A 400 -29.42 -12.64 -23.74
#